data_AF-A0A098R0S0-F1
#
_entry.id   AF-A0A098R0S0-F1
#
_cell.length_a   1.000
_cell.length_b   1.000
_cell.length_c   1.000
_cell.angle_alpha   90.00
_cell.angle_beta   90.00
_cell.angle_gamma   90.00
#
_symmetry.space_group_name_H-M   'P 1'
#
loop_
_entity.id
_entity.type
_entity.pdbx_description
1 polymer ?
#
loop_
_entity_poly.entity_id
_entity_poly.type
_entity_poly.pdbx_seq_one_letter_code
_entity_poly.pdbx_strand_id
1 'polypeptide(L)'
;IIVHYTDSVPRIHNIISLLGTVQNYVKIEIDKKILIMLNQVYADTRYPREIENQNLVLPSKNTSELFKIEAENIFKQTKDILDIKNET
;
A
#
# COMPACT_ATOMS: atom_id res chain seq x y z
N ILE A 1 14.41 22.03 13.77
CA ILE A 1 15.29 20.90 13.41
C ILE A 1 14.94 20.52 11.97
N ILE A 2 15.86 20.66 11.02
CA ILE A 2 15.64 20.23 9.63
C ILE A 2 15.89 18.72 9.61
N VAL A 3 14.83 17.94 9.48
CA VAL A 3 14.92 16.48 9.38
C VAL A 3 15.54 16.16 8.03
N HIS A 4 16.83 15.79 8.03
CA HIS A 4 17.48 15.25 6.84
C HIS A 4 16.90 13.86 6.56
N TYR A 5 16.12 13.74 5.47
CA TYR A 5 15.72 12.46 4.88
C TYR A 5 16.98 11.73 4.35
N THR A 6 17.72 11.10 5.26
CA THR A 6 19.00 10.44 4.98
C THR A 6 18.83 9.01 4.48
N ASP A 7 17.64 8.43 4.61
CA ASP A 7 17.34 7.10 4.08
C ASP A 7 16.78 7.19 2.66
N SER A 8 17.39 6.44 1.74
CA SER A 8 16.86 6.27 0.39
C SER A 8 15.44 5.69 0.48
N VAL A 9 14.42 6.46 0.09
CA VAL A 9 13.04 5.97 0.09
C VAL A 9 12.99 4.70 -0.79
N PRO A 10 12.61 3.54 -0.23
CA PRO A 10 12.66 2.30 -0.96
C PRO A 10 11.65 2.33 -2.11
N ARG A 11 12.15 2.17 -3.36
CA ARG A 11 11.31 2.09 -4.56
C ARG A 11 10.71 0.69 -4.72
N ILE A 12 9.91 0.26 -3.75
CA ILE A 12 9.28 -1.06 -3.72
C ILE A 12 7.85 -0.95 -4.27
N HIS A 13 7.57 -1.66 -5.36
CA HIS A 13 6.22 -1.73 -5.95
C HIS A 13 5.32 -2.76 -5.29
N ASN A 14 5.90 -3.78 -4.65
CA ASN A 14 5.17 -4.79 -3.91
C ASN A 14 4.84 -4.25 -2.51
N ILE A 15 3.59 -3.85 -2.32
CA ILE A 15 3.15 -3.17 -1.08
C ILE A 15 3.25 -4.10 0.13
N ILE A 16 3.15 -5.43 -0.05
CA ILE A 16 3.33 -6.41 1.04
C ILE A 16 4.77 -6.38 1.56
N SER A 17 5.74 -6.30 0.65
CA SER A 17 7.17 -6.22 0.99
C SER A 17 7.50 -4.90 1.69
N LEU A 18 6.91 -3.80 1.22
CA LEU A 18 7.02 -2.50 1.87
C LEU A 18 6.45 -2.53 3.29
N LEU A 19 5.27 -3.11 3.48
CA LEU A 19 4.66 -3.26 4.79
C LEU A 19 5.54 -4.05 5.75
N GLY A 20 6.12 -5.17 5.30
CA GLY A 20 7.05 -5.96 6.12
C GLY A 20 8.28 -5.17 6.57
N THR A 21 8.74 -4.21 5.77
CA THR A 21 9.84 -3.31 6.15
C THR A 21 9.38 -2.27 7.17
N VAL A 22 8.24 -1.63 6.90
CA VAL A 22 7.68 -0.53 7.72
C VAL A 22 7.22 -1.01 9.09
N GLN A 23 6.68 -2.23 9.20
CA GLN A 23 6.19 -2.82 10.46
C GLN A 23 7.26 -2.98 11.54
N ASN A 24 8.54 -2.97 11.18
CA ASN A 24 9.64 -2.98 12.15
C ASN A 24 9.78 -1.65 12.90
N TYR A 25 9.25 -0.56 12.35
CA TYR A 25 9.43 0.80 12.86
C TYR A 25 8.14 1.42 13.37
N VAL A 26 7.01 1.07 12.76
CA VAL A 26 5.71 1.63 13.10
C VAL A 26 4.64 0.54 13.05
N LYS A 27 3.66 0.64 13.94
CA LYS A 27 2.50 -0.25 13.91
C LYS A 27 1.42 0.38 13.02
N ILE A 28 1.16 -0.25 11.88
CA ILE A 28 0.04 0.09 11.00
C ILE A 28 -0.87 -1.13 10.93
N GLU A 29 -2.14 -0.93 11.22
CA GLU A 29 -3.18 -1.95 11.13
C GLU A 29 -3.74 -1.94 9.71
N ILE A 30 -3.60 -3.08 9.04
CA ILE A 30 -3.97 -3.22 7.63
C ILE A 30 -4.58 -4.60 7.39
N ASP A 31 -5.68 -4.65 6.63
CA ASP A 31 -6.23 -5.91 6.14
C ASP A 31 -5.33 -6.50 5.04
N LYS A 32 -4.58 -7.54 5.42
CA LYS A 32 -3.67 -8.25 4.52
C LYS A 32 -4.37 -8.83 3.29
N LYS A 33 -5.65 -9.22 3.39
CA LYS A 33 -6.40 -9.75 2.24
C LYS A 33 -6.61 -8.68 1.18
N ILE A 34 -6.98 -7.47 1.61
CA ILE A 34 -7.14 -6.31 0.73
C ILE A 34 -5.81 -5.98 0.04
N LEU A 35 -4.70 -6.00 0.79
CA LEU A 35 -3.37 -5.74 0.24
C LEU A 35 -2.96 -6.73 -0.85
N ILE A 36 -3.22 -8.02 -0.63
CA ILE A 36 -2.94 -9.09 -1.59
C ILE A 36 -3.74 -8.86 -2.87
N MET A 37 -5.04 -8.57 -2.75
CA MET A 37 -5.90 -8.30 -3.89
C MET A 37 -5.43 -7.07 -4.68
N LEU A 38 -5.05 -6.00 -3.98
CA LEU A 38 -4.56 -4.78 -4.61
C LEU A 38 -3.23 -4.99 -5.35
N ASN A 39 -2.33 -5.80 -4.78
CA ASN A 39 -1.05 -6.16 -5.42
C ASN A 39 -1.25 -7.00 -6.69
N GLN A 40 -2.26 -7.88 -6.71
CA GLN A 40 -2.63 -8.64 -7.91
C GLN A 40 -3.17 -7.72 -9.01
N VAL A 41 -4.11 -6.82 -8.68
CA VAL A 41 -4.65 -5.84 -9.63
C VAL A 41 -3.55 -4.95 -10.21
N TYR A 42 -2.56 -4.58 -9.39
CA TYR A 42 -1.40 -3.83 -9.86
C TYR A 42 -0.56 -4.61 -10.88
N ALA A 43 -0.31 -5.90 -10.65
CA ALA A 43 0.42 -6.76 -11.58
C ALA A 43 -0.35 -6.90 -12.91
N ASP A 44 -1.65 -7.18 -12.83
CA ASP A 44 -2.53 -7.41 -13.99
C ASP A 44 -2.66 -6.15 -14.86
N THR A 45 -2.76 -4.97 -14.24
CA THR A 45 -2.85 -3.69 -14.95
C THR A 45 -1.52 -3.24 -15.56
N ARG A 46 -0.39 -3.64 -14.97
CA ARG A 46 0.96 -3.25 -15.44
C ARG A 46 1.51 -4.18 -16.52
N TYR A 47 1.15 -5.46 -16.50
CA TYR A 47 1.64 -6.46 -17.46
C TYR A 47 0.51 -7.15 -18.22
N PRO A 48 -0.22 -6.42 -19.08
CA PRO A 48 -1.38 -6.94 -19.79
C PRO A 48 -1.07 -7.99 -20.86
N ARG A 49 0.20 -8.40 -21.06
CA ARG A 49 0.60 -9.35 -22.12
C ARG A 49 0.59 -10.81 -21.70
N GLU A 50 0.53 -11.11 -20.40
CA GLU A 50 0.25 -12.49 -19.92
C GLU A 50 -1.26 -12.82 -19.95
N ILE A 51 -2.07 -11.88 -20.43
CA ILE A 51 -3.54 -11.82 -20.29
C ILE A 51 -4.26 -12.31 -21.56
N GLU A 52 -3.55 -12.70 -22.63
CA GLU A 52 -4.21 -13.34 -23.79
C GLU A 52 -4.90 -14.66 -23.44
N ASN A 53 -4.60 -15.27 -22.29
CA ASN A 53 -5.25 -16.50 -21.78
C ASN A 53 -5.91 -16.38 -20.40
N GLN A 54 -5.87 -15.21 -19.75
CA GLN A 54 -6.51 -15.02 -18.44
C GLN A 54 -7.37 -13.78 -18.50
N ASN A 55 -8.68 -13.96 -18.32
CA ASN A 55 -9.65 -12.87 -18.23
C ASN A 55 -9.11 -11.78 -17.30
N LEU A 56 -8.88 -10.56 -17.82
CA LEU A 56 -8.52 -9.39 -17.01
C LEU A 56 -9.63 -9.20 -15.97
N VAL A 57 -9.41 -9.65 -14.72
CA VAL A 57 -10.41 -9.51 -13.66
C VAL A 57 -10.24 -8.12 -13.09
N LEU A 58 -10.86 -7.15 -13.76
CA LEU A 58 -11.04 -5.83 -13.16
C LEU A 58 -11.81 -6.01 -11.85
N PRO A 59 -11.37 -5.36 -10.76
CA PRO A 59 -12.07 -5.45 -9.50
C PRO A 59 -13.49 -4.91 -9.66
N SER A 60 -14.44 -5.55 -8.99
CA SER A 60 -15.81 -5.03 -8.93
C SER A 60 -15.84 -3.64 -8.29
N LYS A 61 -16.94 -2.90 -8.47
CA LYS A 61 -17.14 -1.61 -7.79
C LYS A 61 -16.97 -1.74 -6.26
N ASN A 62 -17.61 -2.75 -5.65
CA ASN A 62 -17.52 -2.99 -4.21
C ASN A 62 -16.07 -3.28 -3.77
N THR A 63 -15.35 -4.09 -4.55
CA THR A 63 -13.93 -4.37 -4.29
C THR A 63 -13.08 -3.11 -4.38
N SER A 64 -13.37 -2.25 -5.36
CA SER A 64 -12.66 -0.98 -5.55
C SER A 64 -12.94 0.01 -4.42
N GLU A 65 -14.16 0.01 -3.89
CA GLU A 65 -14.53 0.80 -2.70
C GLU A 65 -13.78 0.31 -1.45
N LEU A 66 -13.62 -1.01 -1.27
CA LEU A 66 -12.80 -1.56 -0.19
C LEU A 66 -11.33 -1.12 -0.31
N PHE A 67 -10.78 -1.13 -1.52
CA PHE A 67 -9.41 -0.64 -1.76
C PHE A 67 -9.25 0.82 -1.38
N LYS A 68 -10.23 1.65 -1.76
CA LYS A 68 -10.24 3.07 -1.42
C LYS A 68 -10.27 3.28 0.10
N ILE A 69 -11.20 2.62 0.80
CA ILE A 69 -11.34 2.73 2.26
C ILE A 69 -10.03 2.33 2.95
N GLU A 70 -9.41 1.23 2.52
CA GLU A 70 -8.16 0.76 3.10
C GLU A 70 -7.00 1.74 2.85
N ALA A 71 -6.91 2.30 1.65
CA ALA A 71 -5.91 3.32 1.33
C ALA A 71 -6.09 4.59 2.17
N GLU A 72 -7.33 5.05 2.37
CA GLU A 72 -7.65 6.20 3.23
C GLU A 72 -7.29 5.91 4.70
N ASN A 73 -7.57 4.71 5.19
CA ASN A 73 -7.20 4.29 6.55
C ASN A 73 -5.68 4.26 6.75
N ILE A 74 -4.93 3.69 5.81
CA ILE A 74 -3.46 3.65 5.86
C ILE A 74 -2.89 5.08 5.83
N PHE A 75 -3.43 5.93 4.96
CA PHE A 75 -3.01 7.33 4.86
C PHE A 75 -3.23 8.07 6.19
N LYS A 76 -4.41 7.92 6.80
CA LYS A 76 -4.73 8.52 8.09
C LYS A 76 -3.76 8.04 9.18
N GLN A 77 -3.58 6.72 9.33
CA GLN A 77 -2.65 6.17 10.32
C GLN A 77 -1.23 6.69 10.14
N THR A 78 -0.75 6.74 8.88
CA THR A 78 0.59 7.25 8.56
C THR A 78 0.72 8.72 8.95
N LYS A 79 -0.30 9.53 8.68
CA LYS A 79 -0.34 10.95 9.05
C LYS A 79 -0.31 11.11 10.57
N ASP A 80 -1.18 10.40 11.29
CA ASP A 80 -1.27 10.48 12.75
C ASP A 80 0.08 10.11 13.41
N ILE A 81 0.77 9.09 12.89
CA ILE A 81 2.11 8.68 13.36
C ILE A 81 3.16 9.78 13.12
N LEU A 82 3.12 10.45 11.97
CA LEU A 82 4.06 11.53 11.64
C LEU A 82 3.78 12.80 12.47
N ASP A 83 2.51 13.13 12.69
CA ASP A 83 2.11 14.29 13.48
C ASP A 83 2.52 14.11 14.96
N ILE A 84 2.35 12.91 15.56
CA ILE A 84 2.84 12.59 16.92
C ILE A 84 4.36 12.83 17.05
N LYS A 85 5.15 12.46 16.02
CA LYS A 85 6.61 12.66 16.03
C LYS A 85 7.03 14.12 15.93
N ASN A 86 6.14 15.03 15.51
CA ASN A 86 6.44 16.46 15.43
C ASN A 86 6.12 17.20 16.74
N GLU A 87 5.39 16.57 17.66
CA GLU A 87 5.00 17.13 18.96
C GLU A 87 5.89 16.64 20.12
N THR A 88 6.82 15.71 19.86
CA THR A 88 7.80 15.16 20.83
C THR A 88 9.23 15.56 20.49
#